data_AF-A0A923A5I8-F1
#
_entry.id   AF-A0A923A5I8-F1
#
_cell.length_a   1.000
_cell.length_b   1.000
_cell.length_c   1.000
_cell.angle_alpha   90.00
_cell.angle_beta   90.00
_cell.angle_gamma   90.00
#
_symmetry.space_group_name_H-M   'P 1'
#
loop_
_entity.id
_entity.type
_entity.pdbx_description
1 polymer ?
#
loop_
_entity_poly.entity_id
_entity_poly.type
_entity_poly.pdbx_seq_one_letter_code
_entity_poly.pdbx_strand_id
1 'polypeptide(L)'
;MANFLSNLFSAGASSLVEAVGTAIDKTFTSDDERKALENEISKATMQYEIEMANISLKEKQSYLDDITSARVEQSRVQESEHASWLAKNVQPVLAIGILGLTFFMYWYIVFSDDSVKILANDSVMKDIVIYILGALTTVATQVVSYFFGSSSGSADKSKTLNAMAKGK
;
A
#
# COMPACT_ATOMS: atom_id res chain seq x y z
N MET A 1 5.42 9.93 -72.27
CA MET A 1 6.43 10.74 -71.55
C MET A 1 6.48 10.36 -70.05
N ALA A 2 6.48 9.06 -69.73
CA ALA A 2 6.48 8.55 -68.34
C ALA A 2 7.80 7.87 -67.92
N ASN A 3 8.67 7.55 -68.88
CA ASN A 3 9.91 6.77 -68.64
C ASN A 3 11.17 7.63 -68.41
N PHE A 4 11.09 8.95 -68.61
CA PHE A 4 12.22 9.87 -68.40
C PHE A 4 12.36 10.27 -66.92
N LEU A 5 11.23 10.65 -66.28
CA LEU A 5 11.21 10.99 -64.85
C LEU A 5 11.50 9.77 -63.96
N SER A 6 10.96 8.59 -64.28
CA SER A 6 11.24 7.36 -63.51
C SER A 6 12.73 6.98 -63.51
N ASN A 7 13.42 7.15 -64.64
CA ASN A 7 14.85 6.84 -64.75
C ASN A 7 15.75 7.91 -64.11
N LEU A 8 15.33 9.19 -64.09
CA LEU A 8 16.05 10.28 -63.44
C LEU A 8 15.94 10.20 -61.90
N PHE A 9 14.78 9.82 -61.37
CA PHE A 9 14.58 9.56 -59.94
C PHE A 9 15.18 8.22 -59.49
N SER A 10 15.19 7.18 -60.33
CA SER A 10 15.81 5.88 -60.01
C SER A 10 17.34 5.96 -59.89
N ALA A 11 18.02 6.65 -60.84
CA ALA A 11 19.48 6.77 -60.82
C ALA A 11 20.01 7.71 -59.71
N GLY A 12 19.27 8.80 -59.42
CA GLY A 12 19.62 9.73 -58.34
C GLY A 12 19.26 9.23 -56.94
N ALA A 13 18.15 8.49 -56.79
CA ALA A 13 17.76 7.95 -55.49
C ALA A 13 18.62 6.76 -55.07
N SER A 14 19.06 5.89 -56.00
CA SER A 14 19.91 4.74 -55.64
C SER A 14 21.26 5.18 -55.08
N SER A 15 21.88 6.21 -55.66
CA SER A 15 23.17 6.74 -55.18
C SER A 15 23.04 7.53 -53.87
N LEU A 16 21.93 8.22 -53.64
CA LEU A 16 21.64 8.86 -52.35
C LEU A 16 21.32 7.83 -51.27
N VAL A 17 20.59 6.75 -51.58
CA VAL A 17 20.29 5.66 -50.65
C VAL A 17 21.55 4.86 -50.32
N GLU A 18 22.44 4.62 -51.29
CA GLU A 18 23.75 4.03 -51.04
C GLU A 18 24.68 4.95 -50.26
N ALA A 19 24.70 6.26 -50.54
CA ALA A 19 25.51 7.22 -49.79
C ALA A 19 25.01 7.40 -48.35
N VAL A 20 23.68 7.40 -48.13
CA VAL A 20 23.06 7.42 -46.80
C VAL A 20 23.25 6.08 -46.09
N GLY A 21 23.11 4.95 -46.79
CA GLY A 21 23.40 3.62 -46.25
C GLY A 21 24.86 3.48 -45.82
N THR A 22 25.80 3.95 -46.65
CA THR A 22 27.25 3.95 -46.36
C THR A 22 27.62 4.96 -45.28
N ALA A 23 26.95 6.13 -45.21
CA ALA A 23 27.19 7.11 -44.15
C ALA A 23 26.61 6.65 -42.80
N ILE A 24 25.47 5.96 -42.80
CA ILE A 24 24.89 5.32 -41.60
C ILE A 24 25.79 4.16 -41.16
N ASP A 25 26.28 3.31 -42.07
CA ASP A 25 27.19 2.21 -41.74
C ASP A 25 28.54 2.69 -41.21
N LYS A 26 29.09 3.76 -41.80
CA LYS A 26 30.42 4.30 -41.46
C LYS A 26 30.42 5.24 -40.25
N THR A 27 29.26 5.74 -39.83
CA THR A 27 29.09 6.57 -38.61
C THR A 27 28.53 5.77 -37.44
N PHE A 28 28.00 4.56 -37.68
CA PHE A 28 27.40 3.70 -36.65
C PHE A 28 28.02 2.29 -36.63
N THR A 29 29.35 2.21 -36.66
CA THR A 29 30.09 0.97 -36.34
C THR A 29 31.30 1.33 -35.46
N SER A 30 31.04 1.44 -34.16
CA SER A 30 32.02 1.14 -33.12
C SER A 30 31.28 0.31 -32.09
N ASP A 31 31.51 -1.00 -32.11
CA ASP A 31 30.90 -1.94 -31.16
C ASP A 31 31.17 -1.53 -29.70
N ASP A 32 32.23 -0.76 -29.44
CA ASP A 32 32.57 -0.23 -28.12
C ASP A 32 31.71 0.97 -27.72
N GLU A 33 31.39 1.90 -28.61
CA GLU A 33 30.49 3.02 -28.28
C GLU A 33 29.05 2.56 -28.07
N ARG A 34 28.57 1.57 -28.84
CA ARG A 34 27.27 0.92 -28.59
C ARG A 34 27.24 0.22 -27.24
N LYS A 35 28.29 -0.52 -26.87
CA LYS A 35 28.38 -1.18 -25.56
C LYS A 35 28.52 -0.19 -24.40
N ALA A 36 29.23 0.92 -24.58
CA ALA A 36 29.33 1.98 -23.60
C ALA A 36 27.97 2.67 -23.38
N LEU A 37 27.26 2.97 -24.47
CA LEU A 37 25.93 3.55 -24.43
C LEU A 37 24.91 2.57 -23.83
N GLU A 38 24.98 1.28 -24.17
CA GLU A 38 24.12 0.23 -23.58
C GLU A 38 24.37 0.09 -22.07
N ASN A 39 25.62 0.20 -21.62
CA ASN A 39 25.97 0.23 -20.20
C ASN A 39 25.45 1.50 -19.49
N GLU A 40 25.52 2.67 -20.13
CA GLU A 40 24.97 3.90 -19.56
C GLU A 40 23.45 3.88 -19.50
N ILE A 41 22.77 3.40 -20.55
CA ILE A 41 21.32 3.19 -20.59
C ILE A 41 20.92 2.16 -19.52
N SER A 42 21.68 1.08 -19.37
CA SER A 42 21.43 0.07 -18.33
C SER A 42 21.59 0.66 -16.92
N LYS A 43 22.62 1.46 -16.67
CA LYS A 43 22.80 2.19 -15.40
C LYS A 43 21.68 3.20 -15.15
N ALA A 44 21.26 3.95 -16.16
CA ALA A 44 20.17 4.91 -16.06
C ALA A 44 18.84 4.20 -15.78
N THR A 45 18.58 3.07 -16.44
CA THR A 45 17.38 2.24 -16.21
C THR A 45 17.40 1.65 -14.79
N MET A 46 18.54 1.12 -14.33
CA MET A 46 18.68 0.63 -12.95
C MET A 46 18.48 1.74 -11.92
N GLN A 47 19.03 2.95 -12.14
CA GLN A 47 18.81 4.08 -11.24
C GLN A 47 17.35 4.52 -11.23
N TYR A 48 16.71 4.55 -12.40
CA TYR A 48 15.29 4.88 -12.51
C TYR A 48 14.40 3.85 -11.80
N GLU A 49 14.71 2.55 -11.91
CA GLU A 49 14.00 1.49 -11.17
C GLU A 49 14.19 1.62 -9.66
N ILE A 50 15.40 1.92 -9.19
CA ILE A 50 15.69 2.15 -7.77
C ILE A 50 14.95 3.39 -7.27
N GLU A 51 14.93 4.47 -8.03
CA GLU A 51 14.24 5.70 -7.67
C GLU A 51 12.72 5.49 -7.64
N MET A 52 12.17 4.77 -8.62
CA MET A 52 10.75 4.41 -8.65
C MET A 52 10.36 3.51 -7.47
N ALA A 53 11.21 2.54 -7.11
CA ALA A 53 11.01 1.70 -5.93
C ALA A 53 11.06 2.54 -4.64
N ASN A 54 11.99 3.49 -4.53
CA ASN A 54 12.07 4.40 -3.38
C ASN A 54 10.86 5.33 -3.27
N ILE A 55 10.37 5.86 -4.39
CA ILE A 55 9.15 6.68 -4.42
C ILE A 55 7.96 5.85 -3.93
N SER A 56 7.78 4.63 -4.45
CA SER A 56 6.70 3.74 -4.00
C SER A 56 6.79 3.38 -2.51
N LEU A 57 8.00 3.14 -2.00
CA LEU A 57 8.22 2.92 -0.58
C LEU A 57 7.89 4.17 0.25
N LYS A 58 8.29 5.35 -0.23
CA LYS A 58 8.02 6.63 0.44
C LYS A 58 6.54 7.00 0.44
N GLU A 59 5.81 6.68 -0.62
CA GLU A 59 4.35 6.83 -0.68
C GLU A 59 3.65 5.91 0.32
N LYS A 60 4.04 4.64 0.37
CA LYS A 60 3.54 3.70 1.38
C LYS A 60 3.87 4.17 2.79
N GLN A 61 5.09 4.65 3.02
CA GLN A 61 5.50 5.18 4.31
C GLN A 61 4.67 6.42 4.68
N SER A 62 4.49 7.37 3.75
CA SER A 62 3.71 8.59 3.98
C SER A 62 2.23 8.27 4.26
N TYR A 63 1.66 7.29 3.56
CA TYR A 63 0.30 6.80 3.82
C TYR A 63 0.18 6.15 5.21
N LEU A 64 1.18 5.37 5.63
CA LEU A 64 1.21 4.78 6.96
C LEU A 64 1.43 5.85 8.06
N ASP A 65 2.25 6.86 7.80
CA ASP A 65 2.50 7.97 8.71
C ASP A 65 1.24 8.82 8.91
N ASP A 66 0.46 9.05 7.85
CA ASP A 66 -0.82 9.77 7.90
C ASP A 66 -1.85 9.02 8.76
N ILE A 67 -1.94 7.69 8.63
CA ILE A 67 -2.79 6.85 9.51
C ILE A 67 -2.28 6.83 10.97
N THR A 68 -0.97 6.94 11.16
CA THR A 68 -0.34 6.88 12.48
C THR A 68 -0.47 8.19 13.26
N SER A 69 -0.66 9.32 12.56
CA SER A 69 -0.76 10.67 13.14
C SER A 69 -1.83 10.76 14.25
N ALA A 70 -3.04 10.22 14.02
CA ALA A 70 -4.13 10.28 14.98
C ALA A 70 -3.89 9.43 16.25
N ARG A 71 -3.17 8.30 16.13
CA ARG A 71 -2.79 7.47 17.29
C ARG A 71 -1.66 8.11 18.10
N VAL A 72 -0.70 8.73 17.43
CA VAL A 72 0.43 9.42 18.06
C VAL A 72 -0.01 10.72 18.73
N GLU A 73 -0.94 11.46 18.13
CA GLU A 73 -1.54 12.63 18.78
C GLU A 73 -2.28 12.26 20.08
N GLN A 74 -3.05 11.16 20.08
CA GLN A 74 -3.68 10.65 21.30
C GLN A 74 -2.65 10.16 22.33
N SER A 75 -1.56 9.51 21.90
CA SER A 75 -0.44 9.14 22.78
C SER A 75 0.22 10.38 23.41
N ARG A 76 0.43 11.44 22.62
CA ARG A 76 0.96 12.72 23.12
C ARG A 76 0.01 13.40 24.11
N VAL A 77 -1.30 13.30 23.90
CA VAL A 77 -2.30 13.80 24.87
C VAL A 77 -2.28 12.97 26.15
N GLN A 78 -2.12 11.65 26.05
CA GLN A 78 -1.97 10.75 27.21
C GLN A 78 -0.69 11.05 28.02
N GLU A 79 0.42 11.34 27.34
CA GLU A 79 1.70 11.72 27.95
C GLU A 79 1.73 13.15 28.50
N SER A 80 0.84 14.04 28.06
CA SER A 80 0.83 15.42 28.55
C SER A 80 0.46 15.50 30.03
N GLU A 81 1.27 16.20 30.82
CA GLU A 81 1.07 16.32 32.28
C GLU A 81 -0.22 17.07 32.65
N HIS A 82 -0.70 17.95 31.76
CA HIS A 82 -1.87 18.81 31.99
C HIS A 82 -3.22 18.22 31.53
N ALA A 83 -3.24 17.05 30.87
CA ALA A 83 -4.51 16.45 30.44
C ALA A 83 -5.28 15.84 31.63
N SER A 84 -6.59 16.12 31.70
CA SER A 84 -7.50 15.54 32.69
C SER A 84 -7.49 14.02 32.64
N TRP A 85 -7.61 13.35 33.79
CA TRP A 85 -7.62 11.88 33.90
C TRP A 85 -8.64 11.22 32.96
N LEU A 86 -9.81 11.86 32.79
CA LEU A 86 -10.84 11.38 31.88
C LEU A 86 -10.41 11.45 30.41
N ALA A 87 -9.71 12.52 30.01
CA ALA A 87 -9.20 12.67 28.64
C ALA A 87 -8.11 11.63 28.32
N LYS A 88 -7.29 11.26 29.31
CA LYS A 88 -6.24 10.22 29.15
C LYS A 88 -6.81 8.82 28.98
N ASN A 89 -7.95 8.53 29.62
CA ASN A 89 -8.48 7.18 29.71
C ASN A 89 -9.78 6.97 28.92
N VAL A 90 -10.29 7.98 28.21
CA VAL A 90 -11.58 7.88 27.50
C VAL A 90 -11.58 6.74 26.48
N GLN A 91 -10.50 6.56 25.74
CA GLN A 91 -10.35 5.50 24.74
C GLN A 91 -10.33 4.09 25.34
N PRO A 92 -9.45 3.75 26.29
CA PRO A 92 -9.46 2.42 26.90
C PRO A 92 -10.76 2.14 27.68
N VAL A 93 -11.35 3.16 28.32
CA VAL A 93 -12.65 3.00 29.01
C VAL A 93 -13.77 2.69 28.01
N LEU A 94 -13.84 3.41 26.88
CA LEU A 94 -14.81 3.12 25.82
C LEU A 94 -14.58 1.75 25.20
N ALA A 95 -13.32 1.34 25.01
CA ALA A 95 -12.99 0.03 24.46
C ALA A 95 -13.42 -1.11 25.37
N ILE A 96 -13.13 -1.01 26.67
CA ILE A 96 -13.60 -1.97 27.68
C ILE A 96 -15.13 -1.95 27.77
N GLY A 97 -15.76 -0.78 27.68
CA GLY A 97 -17.21 -0.65 27.65
C GLY A 97 -17.86 -1.37 26.46
N ILE A 98 -17.34 -1.14 25.24
CA ILE A 98 -17.84 -1.79 24.02
C ILE A 98 -17.62 -3.29 24.08
N LEU A 99 -16.41 -3.76 24.42
CA LEU A 99 -16.11 -5.19 24.53
C LEU A 99 -16.96 -5.86 25.61
N GLY A 100 -17.05 -5.24 26.79
CA GLY A 100 -17.85 -5.74 27.90
C GLY A 100 -19.33 -5.85 27.53
N LEU A 101 -19.89 -4.84 26.85
CA LEU A 101 -21.27 -4.87 26.37
C LEU A 101 -21.48 -5.95 25.31
N THR A 102 -20.54 -6.14 24.38
CA THR A 102 -20.61 -7.20 23.36
C THR A 102 -20.61 -8.59 24.00
N PHE A 103 -19.69 -8.87 24.93
CA PHE A 103 -19.67 -10.14 25.65
C PHE A 103 -20.90 -10.34 26.53
N PHE A 104 -21.38 -9.28 27.18
CA PHE A 104 -22.63 -9.32 27.94
C PHE A 104 -23.83 -9.67 27.04
N MET A 105 -23.89 -9.09 25.84
CA MET A 105 -24.96 -9.37 24.89
C MET A 105 -24.90 -10.81 24.36
N TYR A 106 -23.71 -11.36 24.12
CA TYR A 106 -23.55 -12.78 23.78
C TYR A 106 -24.00 -13.69 24.92
N TRP A 107 -23.58 -13.37 26.14
CA TRP A 107 -24.01 -14.09 27.33
C TRP A 107 -25.53 -14.04 27.49
N TYR A 108 -26.15 -12.86 27.36
CA TYR A 108 -27.59 -12.70 27.45
C TYR A 108 -28.33 -13.53 26.39
N ILE A 109 -27.88 -13.51 25.14
CA ILE A 109 -28.54 -14.26 24.06
C ILE A 109 -28.46 -15.78 24.27
N VAL A 110 -27.31 -16.28 24.74
CA VAL A 110 -27.08 -17.72 24.94
C VAL A 110 -27.79 -18.25 26.20
N PHE A 111 -27.84 -17.46 27.27
CA PHE A 111 -28.32 -17.92 28.58
C PHE A 111 -29.72 -17.38 28.97
N SER A 112 -30.31 -16.46 28.21
CA SER A 112 -31.70 -16.01 28.43
C SER A 112 -32.69 -16.96 27.76
N ASP A 113 -33.57 -17.56 28.56
CA ASP A 113 -34.62 -18.46 28.09
C ASP A 113 -35.50 -17.82 27.01
N ASP A 114 -35.77 -16.52 27.12
CA ASP A 114 -36.59 -15.79 26.15
C ASP A 114 -35.86 -15.63 24.81
N SER A 115 -34.56 -15.35 24.85
CA SER A 115 -33.74 -15.21 23.64
C SER A 115 -33.61 -16.54 22.91
N VAL A 116 -33.37 -17.62 23.63
CA VAL A 116 -33.28 -18.98 23.06
C VAL A 116 -34.61 -19.41 22.45
N LYS A 117 -35.74 -19.10 23.09
CA LYS A 117 -37.08 -19.38 22.54
C LYS A 117 -37.38 -18.59 21.27
N ILE A 118 -37.00 -17.31 21.22
CA ILE A 118 -37.17 -16.47 20.02
C ILE A 118 -36.36 -17.06 18.86
N LEU A 119 -35.10 -17.43 19.10
CA LEU A 119 -34.22 -18.04 18.11
C LEU A 119 -34.70 -19.41 17.62
N ALA A 120 -35.38 -20.17 18.47
CA ALA A 120 -35.89 -21.50 18.15
C ALA A 120 -37.22 -21.50 17.39
N ASN A 121 -38.08 -20.50 17.62
CA ASN A 121 -39.44 -20.48 17.08
C ASN A 121 -39.63 -19.54 15.88
N ASP A 122 -38.77 -18.53 15.70
CA ASP A 122 -38.88 -17.56 14.61
C ASP A 122 -37.62 -17.56 13.74
N SER A 123 -37.74 -18.10 12.53
CA SER A 123 -36.62 -18.21 11.59
C SER A 123 -36.11 -16.85 11.10
N VAL A 124 -36.98 -15.85 11.00
CA VAL A 124 -36.62 -14.50 10.54
C VAL A 124 -35.85 -13.76 11.64
N MET A 125 -36.33 -13.83 12.88
CA MET A 125 -35.65 -13.21 14.02
C MET A 125 -34.29 -13.83 14.29
N LYS A 126 -34.17 -15.15 14.10
CA LYS A 126 -32.88 -15.85 14.18
C LYS A 126 -31.86 -15.28 13.19
N ASP A 127 -32.24 -15.09 11.93
CA ASP A 127 -31.32 -14.59 10.91
C ASP A 127 -30.90 -13.14 11.19
N ILE A 128 -31.82 -12.30 11.68
CA ILE A 128 -31.53 -10.92 12.11
C ILE A 128 -30.55 -10.91 13.29
N VAL A 129 -30.79 -11.73 14.33
CA VAL A 129 -29.93 -11.80 15.50
C VAL A 129 -28.54 -12.31 15.12
N ILE A 130 -28.42 -13.33 14.26
CA ILE A 130 -27.12 -13.82 13.77
C ILE A 130 -26.39 -12.73 12.97
N TYR A 131 -27.09 -11.97 12.13
CA TYR A 131 -26.50 -10.84 11.40
C TYR A 131 -25.96 -9.77 12.36
N ILE A 132 -26.74 -9.37 13.37
CA ILE A 132 -26.32 -8.41 14.40
C ILE A 132 -25.12 -8.95 15.19
N LEU A 133 -25.15 -10.23 15.56
CA LEU A 133 -24.04 -10.89 16.25
C LEU A 133 -22.75 -10.83 15.40
N GLY A 134 -22.83 -11.11 14.10
CA GLY A 134 -21.69 -11.01 13.18
C GLY A 134 -21.14 -9.58 13.04
N ALA A 135 -22.03 -8.58 12.95
CA ALA A 135 -21.63 -7.18 12.95
C ALA A 135 -20.91 -6.79 14.26
N LEU A 136 -21.44 -7.23 15.41
CA LEU A 136 -20.82 -7.00 16.72
C LEU A 136 -19.47 -7.71 16.86
N THR A 137 -19.33 -8.95 16.37
CA THR A 137 -18.04 -9.66 16.35
C THR A 137 -17.00 -8.86 15.56
N THR A 138 -17.42 -8.27 14.44
CA THR A 138 -16.57 -7.45 13.59
C THR A 138 -16.11 -6.20 14.32
N VAL A 139 -17.01 -5.48 14.98
CA VAL A 139 -16.68 -4.29 15.79
C VAL A 139 -15.74 -4.67 16.94
N ALA A 140 -16.00 -5.75 17.67
CA ALA A 140 -15.12 -6.23 18.74
C ALA A 140 -13.71 -6.57 18.20
N THR A 141 -13.64 -7.23 17.04
CA THR A 141 -12.36 -7.55 16.38
C THR A 141 -11.62 -6.29 15.94
N GLN A 142 -12.33 -5.29 15.43
CA GLN A 142 -11.74 -3.99 15.08
C GLN A 142 -11.20 -3.26 16.31
N VAL A 143 -11.93 -3.27 17.43
CA VAL A 143 -11.44 -2.69 18.70
C VAL A 143 -10.18 -3.42 19.16
N VAL A 144 -10.18 -4.76 19.18
CA VAL A 144 -8.98 -5.55 19.52
C VAL A 144 -7.83 -5.25 18.55
N SER A 145 -8.10 -5.14 17.25
CA SER A 145 -7.11 -4.78 16.23
C SER A 145 -6.62 -3.34 16.35
N TYR A 146 -7.42 -2.44 16.92
CA TYR A 146 -6.99 -1.08 17.21
C TYR A 146 -5.93 -1.07 18.31
N PHE A 147 -6.16 -1.78 19.43
CA PHE A 147 -5.24 -1.80 20.57
C PHE A 147 -4.05 -2.75 20.39
N PHE A 148 -4.26 -3.92 19.77
CA PHE A 148 -3.24 -4.97 19.64
C PHE A 148 -2.77 -5.19 18.20
N GLY A 149 -3.44 -4.60 17.20
CA GLY A 149 -2.98 -4.62 15.82
C GLY A 149 -1.77 -3.71 15.65
N SER A 150 -0.75 -4.25 14.97
CA SER A 150 0.64 -3.83 15.09
C SER A 150 0.91 -2.34 14.85
N SER A 151 0.98 -1.57 15.93
CA SER A 151 1.77 -0.33 15.96
C SER A 151 3.25 -0.65 16.21
N SER A 152 3.55 -1.56 17.15
CA SER A 152 4.93 -2.00 17.46
C SER A 152 5.57 -2.81 16.33
N GLY A 153 4.81 -3.68 15.65
CA GLY A 153 5.33 -4.48 14.54
C GLY A 153 5.75 -3.65 13.32
N SER A 154 5.10 -2.51 13.07
CA SER A 154 5.53 -1.57 12.01
C SER A 154 6.79 -0.80 12.43
N ALA A 155 6.87 -0.36 13.69
CA ALA A 155 8.07 0.29 14.23
C ALA A 155 9.29 -0.65 14.21
N ASP A 156 9.11 -1.92 14.59
CA ASP A 156 10.17 -2.93 14.57
C ASP A 156 10.54 -3.38 13.16
N LYS A 157 9.56 -3.46 12.24
CA LYS A 157 9.84 -3.65 10.81
C LYS A 157 10.63 -2.49 10.23
N SER A 158 10.28 -1.24 10.56
CA SER A 158 11.02 -0.06 10.11
C SER A 158 12.42 0.02 10.71
N LYS A 159 12.61 -0.37 11.97
CA LYS A 159 13.94 -0.51 12.59
C LYS A 159 14.78 -1.59 11.90
N THR A 160 14.18 -2.75 11.62
CA THR A 160 14.85 -3.87 10.95
C THR A 160 15.20 -3.50 9.51
N LEU A 161 14.31 -2.83 8.77
CA LEU A 161 14.59 -2.31 7.43
C LEU A 161 15.73 -1.30 7.44
N ASN A 162 15.71 -0.34 8.37
CA ASN A 162 16.78 0.66 8.51
C ASN A 162 18.12 0.02 8.90
N ALA A 163 18.11 -1.01 9.75
CA ALA A 163 19.32 -1.76 10.09
C ALA A 163 19.87 -2.53 8.88
N MET A 164 19.01 -3.13 8.06
CA MET A 164 19.42 -3.80 6.82
C MET A 164 19.93 -2.81 5.75
N ALA A 165 19.35 -1.61 5.67
CA ALA A 165 19.76 -0.57 4.74
C ALA A 165 21.11 0.08 5.12
N LYS A 166 21.44 0.14 6.41
CA LYS A 166 22.74 0.64 6.92
C LYS A 166 23.85 -0.42 6.95
N GLY A 167 23.50 -1.69 6.76
CA GLY A 167 24.42 -2.84 6.77
C GLY A 167 24.98 -3.22 5.40
N LYS A 168 24.78 -2.38 4.37
CA LYS A 168 25.43 -2.43 3.06
C LYS A 168 26.16 -1.12 2.81
#